data_AF-A0A7K6WEH0-F1
#
_entry.id   AF-A0A7K6WEH0-F1
#
_cell.length_a   1.000
_cell.length_b   1.000
_cell.length_c   1.000
_cell.angle_alpha   90.00
_cell.angle_beta   90.00
_cell.angle_gamma   90.00
#
_symmetry.space_group_name_H-M   'P 1'
#
loop_
_entity.id
_entity.type
_entity.pdbx_description
1 polymer ?
#
loop_
_entity_poly.entity_id
_entity_poly.type
_entity_poly.pdbx_seq_one_letter_code
_entity_poly.pdbx_strand_id
1 'polypeptide(L)'
;AADIPCAAFQSGWSNPRIEWKFQKGSSLVLFYYGGELTEPYKNRVQFSPTTIHFSTVTREDTGKYICEVVGDGSQIAKSEVNLIVQGAA
;
A
#
# COMPACT_ATOMS: atom_id res chain seq x y z
N ALA A 1 -10.64 1.52 -10.94
CA ALA A 1 -10.34 1.57 -9.50
C ALA A 1 -9.94 0.19 -8.98
N ALA A 2 -9.21 0.14 -7.88
CA ALA A 2 -8.89 -1.10 -7.16
C ALA A 2 -8.67 -0.79 -5.68
N ASP A 3 -9.14 -1.68 -4.80
CA ASP A 3 -8.87 -1.63 -3.36
C ASP A 3 -7.82 -2.67 -2.99
N ILE A 4 -6.79 -2.25 -2.27
CA ILE A 4 -5.71 -3.12 -1.82
C ILE A 4 -5.71 -3.14 -0.28
N PRO A 5 -6.13 -4.26 0.35
CA PRO A 5 -6.26 -4.32 1.80
C PRO A 5 -4.89 -4.45 2.50
N CYS A 6 -4.77 -3.80 3.66
CA CYS A 6 -3.71 -4.01 4.64
C CYS A 6 -4.21 -4.93 5.76
N ALA A 7 -4.05 -6.24 5.57
CA ALA A 7 -4.38 -7.23 6.60
C ALA A 7 -3.45 -7.19 7.82
N ALA A 8 -2.32 -6.48 7.74
CA ALA A 8 -1.40 -6.27 8.84
C ALA A 8 -1.89 -5.24 9.87
N PHE A 9 -2.86 -4.39 9.52
CA PHE A 9 -3.38 -3.41 10.44
C PHE A 9 -4.18 -4.07 11.57
N GLN A 10 -3.93 -3.64 12.80
CA GLN A 10 -4.69 -4.06 13.98
C GLN A 10 -5.31 -2.84 14.65
N SER A 11 -6.63 -2.84 14.82
CA SER A 11 -7.37 -1.73 15.42
C SER A 11 -7.05 -1.49 16.91
N GLY A 12 -6.38 -2.45 17.57
CA GLY A 12 -5.93 -2.32 18.95
C GLY A 12 -4.67 -1.46 19.13
N TRP A 13 -3.94 -1.14 18.05
CA TRP A 13 -2.76 -0.31 18.15
C TRP A 13 -3.12 1.17 18.24
N SER A 14 -2.49 1.87 19.17
CA SER A 14 -2.88 3.23 19.55
C SER A 14 -2.49 4.28 18.50
N ASN A 15 -1.33 4.12 17.87
CA ASN A 15 -0.84 5.00 16.81
C ASN A 15 0.12 4.24 15.86
N PRO A 16 -0.40 3.27 15.09
CA PRO A 16 0.45 2.45 14.24
C PRO A 16 1.03 3.28 13.09
N ARG A 17 2.34 3.15 12.87
CA ARG A 17 2.98 3.67 11.66
C ARG A 17 2.75 2.69 10.52
N ILE A 18 2.14 3.16 9.43
CA ILE A 18 1.81 2.35 8.27
C ILE A 18 2.65 2.83 7.08
N GLU A 19 3.27 1.89 6.40
CA GLU A 19 4.12 2.13 5.23
C GLU A 19 3.67 1.23 4.08
N TRP A 20 3.66 1.76 2.86
CA TRP A 20 3.39 0.96 1.67
C TRP A 20 4.56 0.93 0.70
N LYS A 21 4.89 -0.28 0.27
CA LYS A 21 5.93 -0.55 -0.72
C LYS A 21 5.31 -1.24 -1.94
N PHE A 22 5.72 -0.84 -3.13
CA PHE A 22 5.36 -1.48 -4.39
C PHE A 22 6.58 -2.23 -4.92
N GLN A 23 6.39 -3.50 -5.27
CA GLN A 23 7.42 -4.37 -5.80
C GLN A 23 7.05 -4.86 -7.21
N LYS A 24 7.95 -4.65 -8.16
CA LYS A 24 7.83 -5.11 -9.55
C LYS A 24 9.17 -5.66 -10.02
N GLY A 25 9.23 -6.98 -10.21
CA GLY A 25 10.51 -7.68 -10.41
C GLY A 25 11.44 -7.49 -9.22
N SER A 26 12.66 -7.01 -9.47
CA SER A 26 13.65 -6.66 -8.44
C SER A 26 13.49 -5.24 -7.88
N SER A 27 12.66 -4.39 -8.50
CA SER A 27 12.42 -3.02 -8.04
C SER A 27 11.50 -3.02 -6.82
N LEU A 28 11.86 -2.24 -5.81
CA LEU A 28 11.07 -1.98 -4.61
C LEU A 28 11.00 -0.47 -4.37
N VAL A 29 9.79 0.08 -4.28
CA VAL A 29 9.55 1.51 -4.11
C VAL A 29 8.71 1.73 -2.87
N LEU A 30 9.22 2.49 -1.90
CA LEU A 30 8.41 3.05 -0.81
C LEU A 30 7.58 4.20 -1.38
N PHE A 31 6.26 4.08 -1.38
CA PHE A 31 5.38 5.08 -1.99
C PHE A 31 4.36 5.70 -1.04
N TYR A 32 4.20 5.15 0.17
CA TYR A 32 3.48 5.78 1.26
C TYR A 32 4.30 5.69 2.55
N TYR A 33 4.60 6.84 3.15
CA TYR A 33 5.32 6.93 4.41
C TYR A 33 4.99 8.26 5.09
N GLY A 34 4.89 8.24 6.43
CA GLY A 34 4.71 9.48 7.20
C GLY A 34 3.43 10.25 6.89
N GLY A 35 2.37 9.55 6.44
CA GLY A 35 1.11 10.19 6.02
C GLY A 35 1.06 10.62 4.56
N GLU A 36 2.16 10.53 3.83
CA GLU A 36 2.33 11.13 2.51
C GLU A 36 2.51 10.08 1.41
N LEU A 37 1.92 10.37 0.24
CA LEU A 37 2.13 9.60 -0.99
C LEU A 37 3.24 10.23 -1.84
N THR A 38 4.03 9.43 -2.55
CA THR A 38 4.99 9.94 -3.54
C THR A 38 4.32 10.33 -4.86
N GLU A 39 4.96 11.21 -5.64
CA GLU A 39 4.60 11.59 -7.02
C GLU A 39 4.98 10.45 -7.98
N PRO A 40 4.15 9.39 -8.11
CA PRO A 40 3.02 9.37 -9.05
C PRO A 40 1.67 8.86 -8.46
N TYR A 41 1.58 8.69 -7.15
CA TYR A 41 0.40 8.12 -6.48
C TYR A 41 -0.55 9.17 -5.89
N LYS A 42 -0.06 10.38 -5.59
CA LYS A 42 -0.83 11.45 -4.91
C LYS A 42 -2.21 11.73 -5.49
N ASN A 43 -2.35 11.74 -6.82
CA ASN A 43 -3.60 12.12 -7.48
C ASN A 43 -4.56 10.95 -7.73
N ARG A 44 -4.14 9.71 -7.42
CA ARG A 44 -4.88 8.51 -7.81
C ARG A 44 -4.97 7.46 -6.72
N VAL A 45 -4.33 7.68 -5.57
CA VAL A 45 -4.41 6.80 -4.40
C VAL A 45 -4.98 7.59 -3.22
N GLN A 46 -5.95 6.99 -2.54
CA GLN A 46 -6.43 7.45 -1.24
C GLN A 46 -6.03 6.44 -0.18
N PHE A 47 -5.53 6.93 0.95
CA PHE A 47 -5.09 6.10 2.05
C PHE A 47 -6.18 5.99 3.13
N SER A 48 -6.27 4.79 3.72
CA SER A 48 -6.89 4.54 5.01
C SER A 48 -6.05 3.50 5.77
N PRO A 49 -6.20 3.36 7.10
CA PRO A 49 -5.39 2.42 7.86
C PRO A 49 -5.50 0.96 7.39
N THR A 50 -6.66 0.56 6.87
CA THR A 50 -6.95 -0.82 6.46
C THR A 50 -6.81 -1.05 4.96
N THR A 51 -6.70 0.00 4.14
CA THR A 51 -6.77 -0.11 2.67
C THR A 51 -6.09 1.07 1.99
N ILE A 52 -5.42 0.85 0.86
CA ILE A 52 -5.18 1.89 -0.14
C ILE A 52 -6.17 1.72 -1.31
N HIS A 53 -6.84 2.79 -1.67
CA HIS A 53 -7.78 2.83 -2.78
C HIS A 53 -7.14 3.51 -3.98
N PHE A 54 -6.95 2.79 -5.08
CA PHE A 54 -6.61 3.38 -6.37
C PHE A 54 -7.90 3.81 -7.09
N SER A 55 -8.08 5.10 -7.34
CA SER A 55 -9.21 5.60 -8.15
C SER A 55 -9.07 5.17 -9.61
N THR A 56 -7.84 5.18 -10.14
CA THR A 56 -7.49 4.73 -11.49
C THR A 56 -6.29 3.79 -11.46
N VAL A 57 -6.38 2.68 -12.20
CA VAL A 57 -5.30 1.71 -12.36
C VAL A 57 -4.96 1.53 -13.83
N THR A 58 -3.68 1.33 -14.14
CA THR A 58 -3.15 0.99 -15.46
C THR A 58 -2.36 -0.31 -15.40
N ARG A 59 -1.89 -0.82 -16.54
CA ARG A 59 -0.99 -2.00 -16.56
C ARG A 59 0.30 -1.78 -15.77
N GLU A 60 0.74 -0.54 -15.62
CA GLU A 60 1.97 -0.22 -14.89
C GLU A 60 1.86 -0.56 -13.41
N ASP A 61 0.64 -0.49 -12.85
CA ASP A 61 0.30 -0.83 -11.47
C ASP A 61 0.29 -2.33 -11.18
N THR A 62 0.43 -3.18 -12.19
CA THR A 62 0.56 -4.62 -11.96
C THR A 62 1.86 -4.91 -11.21
N GLY A 63 1.72 -5.52 -10.03
CA GLY A 63 2.83 -5.85 -9.15
C GLY A 63 2.35 -6.20 -7.75
N LYS A 64 3.31 -6.34 -6.83
CA LYS A 64 3.04 -6.68 -5.43
C LYS A 64 3.02 -5.41 -4.58
N TYR A 65 1.96 -5.27 -3.80
CA TYR A 65 1.79 -4.22 -2.81
C TYR A 65 1.99 -4.80 -1.43
N ILE A 66 2.85 -4.15 -0.65
CA ILE A 66 3.27 -4.60 0.66
C ILE A 66 2.85 -3.50 1.65
N CYS A 67 1.97 -3.86 2.58
CA CYS A 67 1.67 -3.03 3.75
C CYS A 67 2.53 -3.51 4.91
N GLU A 68 3.28 -2.61 5.52
CA GLU A 68 4.05 -2.85 6.74
C GLU A 68 3.54 -1.92 7.83
N VAL A 69 3.23 -2.49 9.00
CA VAL A 69 2.63 -1.76 10.12
C VAL A 69 3.49 -1.97 11.35
N VAL A 70 3.91 -0.86 11.96
CA VAL A 70 4.65 -0.84 13.21
C VAL A 70 3.70 -0.33 14.29
N GLY A 71 3.28 -1.25 15.15
CA GLY A 71 2.32 -1.03 16.23
C GLY A 71 2.97 -0.83 17.59
N ASP A 72 2.19 -1.12 18.63
CA ASP A 72 2.59 -0.95 20.02
C ASP A 72 3.78 -1.84 20.39
N GLY A 73 4.66 -1.35 21.27
CA GLY A 73 5.87 -2.08 21.67
C GLY A 73 6.82 -2.38 20.52
N SER A 74 6.76 -1.62 19.43
CA SER A 74 7.53 -1.84 18.20
C SER A 74 7.23 -3.18 17.51
N GLN A 75 6.04 -3.75 17.72
CA GLN A 75 5.59 -4.91 16.98
C GLN A 75 5.48 -4.58 15.49
N ILE A 76 6.00 -5.45 14.63
CA ILE A 76 5.97 -5.27 13.17
C ILE A 76 5.08 -6.37 12.58
N ALA A 77 4.06 -5.98 11.81
CA ALA A 77 3.26 -6.87 10.99
C ALA A 77 3.36 -6.48 9.52
N LYS A 78 3.14 -7.46 8.64
CA LYS A 78 3.25 -7.29 7.19
C LYS A 78 2.17 -8.09 6.47
N SER A 79 1.59 -7.50 5.43
CA SER A 79 0.68 -8.17 4.50
C SER A 79 1.06 -7.86 3.05
N GLU A 80 0.88 -8.81 2.16
CA GLU A 80 1.21 -8.67 0.73
C GLU A 80 -0.02 -8.98 -0.14
N VAL A 81 -0.23 -8.19 -1.20
CA VAL A 81 -1.29 -8.38 -2.18
C VAL A 81 -0.68 -8.26 -3.58
N ASN A 82 -0.96 -9.20 -4.47
CA ASN A 82 -0.58 -9.10 -5.88
C ASN A 82 -1.75 -8.51 -6.69
N LEU A 83 -1.58 -7.31 -7.23
CA LEU A 83 -2.54 -6.69 -8.13
C LEU A 83 -2.21 -7.07 -9.57
N ILE A 84 -3.20 -7.55 -10.32
CA ILE A 84 -3.10 -7.80 -11.76
C ILE A 84 -4.14 -6.95 -12.46
N VAL A 85 -3.69 -6.02 -13.30
CA VAL A 85 -4.58 -5.15 -14.09
C VAL A 85 -4.64 -5.68 -15.52
N GLN A 86 -5.85 -6.07 -15.96
CA GLN A 86 -6.14 -6.48 -17.33
C GLN A 86 -6.91 -5.35 -18.04
N GLY A 87 -6.49 -4.93 -19.24
CA GLY A 87 -7.08 -3.79 -19.97
C GLY A 87 -6.06 -3.01 -20.81
N ALA A 88 -6.41 -1.94 -21.52
CA ALA A 88 -5.45 -1.18 -22.34
C ALA A 88 -4.46 -0.35 -21.51
N ALA A 89 -3.29 -0.05 -22.11
CA ALA A 89 -2.25 0.80 -21.53
C ALA A 89 -2.72 2.25 -21.36
#